data_AF-A0A537V9E7-F1
#
_entry.id   AF-A0A537V9E7-F1
#
_cell.length_a   1.000
_cell.length_b   1.000
_cell.length_c   1.000
_cell.angle_alpha   90.00
_cell.angle_beta   90.00
_cell.angle_gamma   90.00
#
_symmetry.space_group_name_H-M   'P 1'
#
loop_
_entity.id
_entity.type
_entity.pdbx_description
1 polymer ?
#
loop_
_entity_poly.entity_id
_entity_poly.type
_entity_poly.pdbx_seq_one_letter_code
_entity_poly.pdbx_strand_id
1 'polypeptide(L)'
;MSLSSPPLRDGFTERDPDALFFVPLGGAGEIGMNLNVYGYRGQWLIVDCGVTFGEEEHQPGVDVIMADPSFIVERRDKLLG
;
A
#
# COMPACT_ATOMS: atom_id res chain seq x y z
N MET A 1 -23.45 17.92 10.22
CA MET A 1 -23.15 16.72 11.02
C MET A 1 -22.58 15.67 10.08
N SER A 2 -21.27 15.46 10.10
CA SER A 2 -20.65 14.42 9.26
C SER A 2 -20.81 13.08 9.99
N LEU A 3 -21.58 12.17 9.39
CA LEU A 3 -21.58 10.76 9.78
C LEU A 3 -20.25 10.18 9.28
N SER A 4 -19.20 10.20 10.11
CA SER A 4 -18.01 9.42 9.80
C SER A 4 -18.40 7.95 9.85
N SER A 5 -18.40 7.29 8.70
CA SER A 5 -18.54 5.84 8.61
C SER A 5 -17.59 5.18 9.62
N PRO A 6 -18.02 4.12 10.32
CA PRO A 6 -17.12 3.41 11.23
C PRO A 6 -15.88 2.97 10.44
N PRO A 7 -14.68 2.99 11.06
CA PRO A 7 -13.47 2.57 10.38
C PRO A 7 -13.65 1.14 9.87
N LEU A 8 -13.21 0.89 8.64
CA LEU A 8 -13.18 -0.45 8.07
C LEU A 8 -12.42 -1.35 9.04
N ARG A 9 -13.06 -2.45 9.45
CA ARG A 9 -12.33 -3.49 10.19
C ARG A 9 -11.22 -3.99 9.28
N ASP A 10 -10.00 -4.03 9.81
CA ASP A 10 -8.84 -4.37 8.99
C ASP A 10 -8.95 -5.81 8.48
N GLY A 11 -9.48 -6.70 9.32
CA GLY A 11 -9.80 -8.07 8.97
C GLY A 11 -8.59 -9.00 8.79
N PHE A 12 -7.38 -8.46 8.63
CA PHE A 12 -6.14 -9.22 8.51
C PHE A 12 -5.41 -9.31 9.85
N THR A 13 -4.89 -8.19 10.33
CA THR A 13 -4.08 -8.10 11.56
C THR A 13 -4.89 -8.36 12.83
N GLU A 14 -6.22 -8.29 12.76
CA GLU A 14 -7.13 -8.60 13.87
C GLU A 14 -7.38 -10.11 14.04
N ARG A 15 -7.16 -10.92 12.99
CA ARG A 15 -7.39 -12.39 13.05
C ARG A 15 -6.25 -13.13 13.72
N ASP A 16 -5.03 -12.66 13.50
CA ASP A 16 -3.81 -13.19 14.15
C ASP A 16 -2.93 -11.99 14.55
N PRO A 17 -3.10 -11.48 15.78
CA PRO A 17 -2.41 -10.27 16.23
C PRO A 17 -0.88 -10.39 16.29
N ASP A 18 -0.34 -11.61 16.41
CA ASP A 18 1.10 -11.85 16.49
C ASP A 18 1.72 -12.24 15.14
N ALA A 19 0.91 -12.43 14.10
CA ALA A 19 1.40 -12.60 12.74
C ALA A 19 1.94 -11.29 12.15
N LEU A 20 3.07 -11.40 11.43
CA LEU A 20 3.58 -10.34 10.57
C LEU A 20 3.02 -10.55 9.16
N PHE A 21 2.29 -9.55 8.68
CA PHE A 21 1.76 -9.51 7.32
C PHE A 21 2.72 -8.73 6.42
N PHE A 22 3.01 -9.28 5.25
CA PHE A 22 3.77 -8.62 4.20
C PHE A 22 2.92 -8.52 2.94
N VAL A 23 2.74 -7.31 2.44
CA VAL A 23 1.93 -7.01 1.26
C VAL A 23 2.78 -6.19 0.28
N PRO A 24 3.33 -6.83 -0.77
CA PRO A 24 4.01 -6.11 -1.83
C PRO A 24 2.98 -5.48 -2.77
N LEU A 25 2.77 -4.16 -2.67
CA LEU A 25 1.89 -3.41 -3.58
C LEU A 25 2.60 -3.06 -4.91
N GLY A 26 3.93 -3.02 -4.91
CA GLY A 26 4.72 -2.87 -6.13
C GLY A 26 6.20 -3.21 -5.94
N GLY A 27 6.89 -3.48 -7.05
CA GLY A 27 8.31 -3.88 -7.09
C GLY A 27 8.59 -5.36 -6.80
N ALA A 28 7.58 -6.17 -6.44
CA ALA A 28 7.77 -7.60 -6.29
C ALA A 28 7.73 -8.31 -7.65
N GLY A 29 8.88 -8.82 -8.08
CA GLY A 29 9.02 -9.54 -9.35
C GLY A 29 9.28 -8.65 -10.57
N GLU A 30 9.34 -7.32 -10.38
CA GLU A 30 9.58 -6.32 -11.42
C GLU A 30 10.59 -5.27 -10.94
N ILE A 31 11.11 -4.44 -11.85
CA ILE A 31 12.03 -3.36 -11.50
C ILE A 31 11.24 -2.06 -11.28
N GLY A 32 11.41 -1.47 -10.10
CA GLY A 32 10.84 -0.18 -9.74
C GLY A 32 9.39 -0.27 -9.23
N MET A 33 8.71 0.89 -9.14
CA MET A 33 7.37 1.01 -8.51
C MET A 33 7.28 0.40 -7.10
N ASN A 34 8.39 0.39 -6.34
CA ASN A 34 8.44 -0.25 -5.04
C ASN A 34 7.44 0.38 -4.06
N LEU A 35 6.53 -0.43 -3.53
CA LEU A 35 5.64 -0.03 -2.45
C LEU A 35 5.34 -1.25 -1.61
N ASN A 36 5.96 -1.35 -0.43
CA ASN A 36 5.79 -2.49 0.46
C ASN A 36 5.07 -2.07 1.73
N VAL A 37 4.16 -2.93 2.19
CA VAL A 37 3.38 -2.66 3.39
C VAL A 37 3.52 -3.82 4.36
N TYR A 38 3.79 -3.50 5.62
CA TYR A 38 3.90 -4.45 6.72
C TYR A 38 2.78 -4.22 7.72
N GLY A 39 2.12 -5.31 8.13
CA GLY A 39 1.05 -5.29 9.13
C GLY A 39 1.45 -6.07 10.36
N TYR A 40 1.29 -5.48 11.55
CA TYR A 40 1.55 -6.14 12.82
C TYR A 40 0.69 -5.51 13.92
N ARG A 41 0.05 -6.34 14.76
CA ARG A 41 -0.73 -5.89 15.92
C ARG A 41 -1.74 -4.76 15.64
N GLY A 42 -2.52 -4.90 14.57
CA GLY A 42 -3.55 -3.91 14.23
C GLY A 42 -3.01 -2.63 13.58
N GLN A 43 -1.72 -2.55 13.29
CA GLN A 43 -1.05 -1.36 12.75
C GLN A 43 -0.34 -1.70 11.43
N TRP A 44 -0.18 -0.68 10.61
CA TRP A 44 0.46 -0.77 9.30
C TRP A 44 1.67 0.15 9.18
N LEU A 45 2.68 -0.28 8.43
CA LEU A 45 3.88 0.48 8.10
C LEU A 45 4.13 0.38 6.59
N ILE A 46 4.22 1.52 5.91
CA ILE A 46 4.68 1.58 4.53
C ILE A 46 6.21 1.66 4.52
N VAL A 47 6.83 0.92 3.61
CA VAL A 47 8.25 0.95 3.33
C VAL A 47 8.44 1.17 1.83
N ASP A 48 9.20 2.22 1.50
CA ASP A 48 9.46 2.70 0.14
C ASP A 48 8.22 3.33 -0.54
N CYS A 49 8.48 4.15 -1.56
CA CYS A 49 7.48 4.75 -2.44
C CYS A 49 8.16 5.04 -3.78
N GLY A 50 8.67 3.97 -4.37
CA GLY A 50 9.39 4.00 -5.63
C GLY A 50 8.47 4.26 -6.81
N VAL A 51 9.07 4.76 -7.89
CA VAL A 51 8.42 5.00 -9.16
C VAL A 51 9.24 4.39 -10.29
N THR A 52 8.60 4.14 -11.43
CA THR A 52 9.26 3.79 -12.68
C THR A 52 8.90 4.83 -13.74
N PHE A 53 9.79 5.09 -14.67
CA PHE A 53 9.52 5.99 -15.80
C PHE A 53 8.89 5.21 -16.95
N GLY A 54 7.91 5.80 -17.62
CA GLY A 54 7.30 5.17 -18.79
C GLY A 54 8.27 5.08 -19.96
N GLU A 55 8.15 4.03 -20.76
CA GLU A 55 8.91 3.89 -22.00
C GLU A 55 8.12 4.48 -23.17
N GLU A 56 8.63 5.51 -23.85
CA GLU A 56 7.91 6.21 -24.92
C GLU A 56 7.41 5.27 -26.04
N GLU A 57 8.13 4.18 -26.32
CA GLU A 57 7.73 3.18 -27.33
C GLU A 57 6.48 2.38 -26.93
N HIS A 58 6.31 2.09 -25.64
CA HIS A 58 5.22 1.23 -25.13
C HIS A 58 4.12 2.04 -24.42
N GLN A 59 4.46 3.21 -23.88
CA GLN A 59 3.66 4.04 -22.99
C GLN A 59 3.85 5.54 -23.34
N PRO A 60 3.52 5.98 -24.57
CA PRO A 60 3.76 7.35 -25.01
C PRO A 60 2.98 8.35 -24.15
N GLY A 61 3.69 9.38 -23.66
CA GLY A 61 3.13 10.42 -22.80
C GLY A 61 2.93 10.04 -21.33
N VAL A 62 3.46 8.89 -20.89
CA VAL A 62 3.49 8.51 -19.47
C VAL A 62 4.86 8.84 -18.88
N ASP A 63 4.93 9.90 -18.06
CA ASP A 63 6.18 10.28 -17.41
C ASP A 63 6.54 9.33 -16.26
N VAL A 64 5.56 8.96 -15.43
CA VAL A 64 5.77 8.22 -14.19
C VAL A 64 4.69 7.16 -13.99
N ILE A 65 5.12 6.00 -13.52
CA ILE A 65 4.28 4.88 -13.12
C ILE A 65 4.56 4.57 -11.64
N MET A 66 3.49 4.35 -10.87
CA MET A 66 3.53 4.08 -9.43
C MET A 66 2.60 2.92 -9.07
N ALA A 67 2.89 2.25 -7.96
CA ALA A 67 2.02 1.20 -7.43
C ALA A 67 0.65 1.76 -7.00
N ASP A 68 -0.39 0.93 -7.05
CA ASP A 68 -1.72 1.28 -6.54
C ASP A 68 -1.74 1.25 -5.00
N PRO A 69 -1.94 2.40 -4.33
CA PRO A 69 -1.93 2.46 -2.87
C PRO A 69 -3.30 2.14 -2.25
N SER A 70 -4.32 1.79 -3.03
CA SER A 70 -5.71 1.66 -2.56
C SER A 70 -5.85 0.77 -1.32
N PHE A 71 -5.10 -0.35 -1.27
CA PHE A 71 -5.08 -1.25 -0.11
C PHE A 71 -4.78 -0.53 1.21
N ILE A 72 -3.79 0.36 1.23
CA ILE A 72 -3.37 1.06 2.45
C ILE A 72 -4.15 2.36 2.67
N VAL A 73 -4.62 3.02 1.60
CA VAL A 73 -5.46 4.23 1.71
C VAL A 73 -6.76 3.94 2.46
N GLU A 74 -7.36 2.77 2.24
CA GLU A 74 -8.54 2.31 2.99
C GLU A 74 -8.29 2.07 4.49
N ARG A 75 -7.02 1.97 4.91
CA ARG A 75 -6.56 1.64 6.27
C ARG A 75 -5.71 2.76 6.89
N ARG A 76 -5.81 3.98 6.34
CA ARG A 76 -4.99 5.14 6.73
C ARG A 76 -5.05 5.49 8.22
N ASP A 77 -6.15 5.14 8.90
CA ASP A 77 -6.35 5.37 10.33
C ASP A 77 -5.50 4.46 11.22
N LYS A 78 -4.98 3.36 10.66
CA LYS A 78 -4.11 2.39 11.33
C LYS A 78 -2.67 2.43 10.80
N LEU A 79 -2.36 3.35 9.89
CA LEU A 79 -1.03 3.56 9.37
C LEU A 79 -0.20 4.35 10.38
N LEU A 80 1.01 3.88 10.68
CA LEU A 80 1.94 4.55 11.57
C LEU A 80 2.66 5.70 10.85
N GLY A 81 2.72 6.86 11.49
CA GLY A 81 3.32 8.11 10.97
C GLY A 81 2.34 9.26 10.95
#